data_AF-A0A7K0FIN3-F1
#
_entry.id   AF-A0A7K0FIN3-F1
#
_cell.length_a   1.000
_cell.length_b   1.000
_cell.length_c   1.000
_cell.angle_alpha   90.00
_cell.angle_beta   90.00
_cell.angle_gamma   90.00
#
_symmetry.space_group_name_H-M   'P 1'
#
loop_
_entity.id
_entity.type
_entity.pdbx_description
1 polymer ?
#
loop_
_entity_poly.entity_id
_entity_poly.type
_entity_poly.pdbx_seq_one_letter_code
_entity_poly.pdbx_strand_id
1 'polypeptide(L)'
;MKKNKLFSLYLLIVLASIETSAQIGIGTTTPRAALEINSATNGFLPPRVALTSITVSSPIVNPQTSGAPLAGTIVYNTATDGVTPNNVTPGYYVWNGNVWTKFSTSNTSTDVEDDLRVTIDKGSNSAQLGNLTGISGPEIWFFRDNQGIEAMSFTVQLPHNWKEGSTIYPHIHWIPRASASGNMVWNLDYTWANMTTGTFSAVTTTTVTVNGPFVLNSHIVSDLTPSNSGISGAGKNISSVLICRIWRNSATANDTYAADAGGISMDFHISIVNQFTE
;
A
#
# COMPACT_ATOMS: atom_id res chain seq x y z
N MET A 1 -76.82 -27.61 14.22
CA MET A 1 -76.31 -26.30 13.74
C MET A 1 -75.31 -25.62 14.69
N LYS A 2 -75.50 -25.60 16.03
CA LYS A 2 -74.55 -24.94 16.96
C LYS A 2 -73.15 -25.60 17.04
N LYS A 3 -73.04 -26.93 16.96
CA LYS A 3 -71.76 -27.67 17.01
C LYS A 3 -70.81 -27.33 15.84
N ASN A 4 -71.36 -27.10 14.64
CA ASN A 4 -70.55 -26.77 13.45
C ASN A 4 -69.95 -25.37 13.54
N LYS A 5 -70.63 -24.42 14.19
CA LYS A 5 -70.12 -23.05 14.40
C LYS A 5 -68.97 -23.00 15.40
N LEU A 6 -69.01 -23.80 16.46
CA LEU A 6 -67.91 -23.93 17.42
C LEU A 6 -66.67 -24.57 16.79
N PHE A 7 -66.86 -25.59 15.95
CA PHE A 7 -65.76 -26.23 15.23
C PHE A 7 -65.07 -25.26 14.26
N SER A 8 -65.84 -24.48 13.49
CA SER A 8 -65.29 -23.45 12.61
C SER A 8 -64.54 -22.35 13.36
N LEU A 9 -65.03 -21.92 14.53
CA LEU A 9 -64.36 -20.92 15.36
C LEU A 9 -63.03 -21.46 15.91
N TYR A 10 -63.01 -22.71 16.36
CA TYR A 10 -61.80 -23.37 16.84
C TYR A 10 -60.77 -23.52 15.73
N LEU A 11 -61.20 -23.93 14.52
CA LEU A 11 -60.33 -24.03 13.36
C LEU A 11 -59.74 -22.67 12.95
N LEU A 12 -60.52 -21.60 13.03
CA LEU A 12 -60.06 -20.24 12.73
C LEU A 12 -59.00 -19.76 13.74
N ILE A 13 -59.18 -20.06 15.03
CA ILE A 13 -58.22 -19.72 16.09
C ILE A 13 -56.90 -20.49 15.89
N VAL A 14 -56.98 -21.77 15.54
CA VAL A 14 -55.79 -22.60 15.25
C VAL A 14 -55.04 -22.07 14.02
N LEU A 15 -55.76 -21.70 12.95
CA LEU A 15 -55.17 -21.13 11.74
C LEU A 15 -54.61 -19.71 11.95
N ALA A 16 -55.07 -18.96 12.96
CA ALA A 16 -54.55 -17.65 13.30
C ALA A 16 -53.32 -17.70 14.23
N SER A 17 -53.03 -18.86 14.83
CA SER A 17 -51.92 -19.05 15.79
C SER A 17 -50.60 -19.54 15.18
N ILE A 18 -50.52 -19.64 13.85
CA ILE A 18 -49.27 -19.99 13.15
C ILE A 18 -48.43 -18.74 12.89
N GLU A 19 -47.35 -18.59 13.64
CA GLU A 19 -46.28 -17.63 13.39
C GLU A 19 -45.52 -18.05 12.12
N THR A 20 -45.63 -17.28 11.04
CA THR A 20 -44.83 -17.51 9.83
C THR A 20 -43.59 -16.61 9.86
N SER A 21 -42.40 -17.21 9.85
CA SER A 21 -41.15 -16.48 9.69
C SER A 21 -40.93 -16.17 8.21
N ALA A 22 -41.11 -14.92 7.79
CA ALA A 22 -40.82 -14.46 6.44
C ALA A 22 -39.36 -14.01 6.32
N GLN A 23 -38.43 -14.96 6.18
CA GLN A 23 -37.07 -14.66 5.72
C GLN A 23 -37.10 -14.49 4.19
N ILE A 24 -36.46 -13.43 3.67
CA ILE A 24 -36.52 -13.07 2.25
C ILE A 24 -35.38 -13.76 1.51
N GLY A 25 -35.67 -14.92 0.93
CA GLY A 25 -34.81 -15.54 -0.09
C GLY A 25 -35.29 -15.16 -1.49
N ILE A 26 -34.42 -14.58 -2.31
CA ILE A 26 -34.65 -14.36 -3.75
C ILE A 26 -33.77 -15.35 -4.51
N GLY A 27 -34.37 -16.30 -5.21
CA GLY A 27 -33.64 -17.38 -5.89
C GLY A 27 -33.19 -18.53 -4.97
N THR A 28 -33.64 -18.56 -3.70
CA THR A 28 -33.44 -19.66 -2.76
C THR A 28 -34.65 -19.80 -1.82
N THR A 29 -35.02 -21.03 -1.47
CA THR A 29 -36.08 -21.31 -0.47
C THR A 29 -35.52 -21.54 0.93
N THR A 30 -34.20 -21.61 1.08
CA THR A 30 -33.50 -21.80 2.36
C THR A 30 -32.49 -20.67 2.57
N PRO A 31 -32.93 -19.43 2.77
CA PRO A 31 -32.03 -18.31 2.98
C PRO A 31 -31.21 -18.52 4.27
N ARG A 32 -29.94 -18.12 4.23
CA ARG A 32 -28.93 -18.20 5.30
C ARG A 32 -28.78 -16.88 6.06
N ALA A 33 -29.46 -15.84 5.61
CA ALA A 33 -29.52 -14.52 6.21
C ALA A 33 -30.95 -13.97 6.10
N ALA A 34 -31.24 -12.86 6.80
CA ALA A 34 -32.56 -12.22 6.74
C ALA A 34 -32.96 -11.79 5.31
N LEU A 35 -31.97 -11.46 4.46
CA LEU A 35 -32.09 -11.27 3.03
C LEU A 35 -30.95 -12.05 2.34
N GLU A 36 -31.30 -12.97 1.43
CA GLU A 36 -30.33 -13.65 0.56
C GLU A 36 -30.79 -13.56 -0.90
N ILE A 37 -29.85 -13.19 -1.78
CA ILE A 37 -30.05 -13.22 -3.23
C ILE A 37 -29.11 -14.28 -3.80
N ASN A 38 -29.65 -15.42 -4.23
CA ASN A 38 -28.88 -16.51 -4.82
C ASN A 38 -29.02 -16.47 -6.36
N SER A 39 -27.95 -16.08 -7.06
CA SER A 39 -27.89 -16.05 -8.52
C SER A 39 -26.48 -16.34 -9.02
N ALA A 40 -26.36 -17.12 -10.09
CA ALA A 40 -25.08 -17.38 -10.74
C ALA A 40 -24.67 -16.29 -11.76
N THR A 41 -25.60 -15.44 -12.20
CA THR A 41 -25.39 -14.51 -13.33
C THR A 41 -25.85 -13.08 -13.07
N ASN A 42 -26.60 -12.82 -11.99
CA ASN A 42 -27.20 -11.52 -11.71
C ASN A 42 -26.66 -10.97 -10.38
N GLY A 43 -26.50 -9.64 -10.30
CA GLY A 43 -26.06 -8.94 -9.09
C GLY A 43 -27.21 -8.25 -8.35
N PHE A 44 -26.88 -7.66 -7.21
CA PHE A 44 -27.77 -6.73 -6.50
C PHE A 44 -27.53 -5.30 -7.01
N LEU A 45 -28.59 -4.66 -7.51
CA LEU A 45 -28.57 -3.24 -7.85
C LEU A 45 -29.31 -2.46 -6.76
N PRO A 46 -28.62 -1.74 -5.86
CA PRO A 46 -29.29 -0.91 -4.87
C PRO A 46 -30.04 0.25 -5.54
N PRO A 47 -30.93 0.95 -4.80
CA PRO A 47 -31.61 2.13 -5.32
C PRO A 47 -30.64 3.12 -5.96
N ARG A 48 -30.97 3.56 -7.18
CA ARG A 48 -30.20 4.56 -7.93
C ARG A 48 -30.86 5.92 -7.74
N VAL A 49 -30.13 6.87 -7.16
CA VAL A 49 -30.69 8.18 -6.80
C VAL A 49 -29.74 9.32 -7.16
N ALA A 50 -30.29 10.51 -7.36
CA ALA A 50 -29.52 11.73 -7.51
C ALA A 50 -29.39 12.40 -6.13
N LEU A 51 -28.24 12.23 -5.48
CA LEU A 51 -27.91 12.98 -4.27
C LEU A 51 -27.50 14.41 -4.66
N THR A 52 -27.73 15.37 -3.77
CA THR A 52 -27.34 16.77 -3.97
C THR A 52 -26.15 17.18 -3.09
N SER A 53 -25.98 16.51 -1.94
CA SER A 53 -24.87 16.76 -1.01
C SER A 53 -24.71 15.59 -0.05
N ILE A 54 -23.49 15.37 0.46
CA ILE A 54 -23.25 14.34 1.47
C ILE A 54 -23.98 14.61 2.79
N THR A 55 -24.32 15.87 3.12
CA THR A 55 -24.98 16.21 4.38
C THR A 55 -26.51 16.21 4.29
N VAL A 56 -27.08 15.86 3.13
CA VAL A 56 -28.51 15.87 2.88
C VAL A 56 -28.98 14.45 2.59
N SER A 57 -29.87 13.91 3.43
CA SER A 57 -30.38 12.55 3.26
C SER A 57 -31.33 12.41 2.06
N SER A 58 -32.06 13.47 1.72
CA SER A 58 -32.96 13.53 0.56
C SER A 58 -32.21 13.19 -0.75
N PRO A 59 -32.82 12.44 -1.68
CA PRO A 59 -34.24 12.04 -1.72
C PRO A 59 -34.57 10.78 -0.90
N ILE A 60 -33.60 10.20 -0.19
CA ILE A 60 -33.84 8.99 0.60
C ILE A 60 -34.43 9.36 1.96
N VAL A 61 -35.48 8.65 2.33
CA VAL A 61 -36.17 8.79 3.62
C VAL A 61 -36.34 7.43 4.28
N ASN A 62 -36.47 7.43 5.61
CA ASN A 62 -36.98 6.28 6.33
C ASN A 62 -38.48 6.11 6.03
N PRO A 63 -38.95 4.97 5.52
CA PRO A 63 -40.35 4.79 5.14
C PRO A 63 -41.32 4.83 6.34
N GLN A 64 -40.86 4.62 7.57
CA GLN A 64 -41.69 4.67 8.77
C GLN A 64 -41.85 6.10 9.33
N THR A 65 -40.80 6.91 9.27
CA THR A 65 -40.78 8.24 9.90
C THR A 65 -40.82 9.39 8.90
N SER A 66 -40.64 9.09 7.61
CA SER A 66 -40.40 10.07 6.54
C SER A 66 -39.18 11.00 6.75
N GLY A 67 -38.39 10.75 7.79
CA GLY A 67 -37.16 11.48 8.11
C GLY A 67 -35.93 10.87 7.44
N ALA A 68 -34.74 11.19 7.95
CA ALA A 68 -33.49 10.60 7.45
C ALA A 68 -33.53 9.05 7.51
N PRO A 69 -32.92 8.35 6.53
CA PRO A 69 -32.82 6.91 6.55
C PRO A 69 -32.00 6.43 7.77
N LEU A 70 -32.13 5.16 8.11
CA LEU A 70 -31.32 4.57 9.18
C LEU A 70 -29.86 4.45 8.73
N ALA A 71 -28.93 4.55 9.69
CA ALA A 71 -27.52 4.27 9.44
C ALA A 71 -27.34 2.87 8.85
N GLY A 72 -26.46 2.74 7.86
CA GLY A 72 -26.26 1.52 7.07
C GLY A 72 -27.10 1.45 5.78
N THR A 73 -27.95 2.43 5.49
CA THR A 73 -28.68 2.49 4.21
C THR A 73 -27.70 2.71 3.05
N ILE A 74 -27.76 1.85 2.01
CA ILE A 74 -26.87 1.90 0.84
C ILE A 74 -27.64 2.32 -0.41
N VAL A 75 -27.05 3.22 -1.19
CA VAL A 75 -27.58 3.66 -2.50
C VAL A 75 -26.46 3.82 -3.52
N TYR A 76 -26.80 3.81 -4.80
CA TYR A 76 -25.91 4.26 -5.87
C TYR A 76 -26.29 5.69 -6.26
N ASN A 77 -25.41 6.65 -6.01
CA ASN A 77 -25.59 8.03 -6.46
C ASN A 77 -25.28 8.13 -7.97
N THR A 78 -26.14 8.81 -8.72
CA THR A 78 -25.98 9.06 -10.16
C THR A 78 -25.57 10.48 -10.50
N ALA A 79 -25.58 11.40 -9.53
CA ALA A 79 -25.36 12.82 -9.77
C ALA A 79 -23.93 13.28 -9.42
N THR A 80 -23.46 14.29 -10.15
CA THR A 80 -22.38 15.17 -9.70
C THR A 80 -23.01 16.49 -9.31
N ASP A 81 -23.02 16.82 -8.02
CA ASP A 81 -23.75 17.98 -7.49
C ASP A 81 -23.13 18.48 -6.17
N GLY A 82 -23.56 19.66 -5.72
CA GLY A 82 -23.11 20.30 -4.50
C GLY A 82 -21.79 21.05 -4.65
N VAL A 83 -21.30 21.58 -3.53
CA VAL A 83 -20.04 22.35 -3.44
C VAL A 83 -19.10 21.72 -2.44
N THR A 84 -17.79 21.74 -2.74
CA THR A 84 -16.75 21.24 -1.83
C THR A 84 -16.82 21.96 -0.47
N PRO A 85 -16.71 21.24 0.66
CA PRO A 85 -16.35 19.82 0.81
C PRO A 85 -17.53 18.82 0.79
N ASN A 86 -18.76 19.29 0.60
CA ASN A 86 -19.96 18.47 0.76
C ASN A 86 -20.55 17.96 -0.57
N ASN A 87 -19.82 18.11 -1.67
CA ASN A 87 -20.26 17.70 -3.00
C ASN A 87 -20.32 16.17 -3.13
N VAL A 88 -21.17 15.70 -4.02
CA VAL A 88 -21.30 14.28 -4.37
C VAL A 88 -20.85 14.05 -5.81
N THR A 89 -20.41 12.83 -6.07
CA THR A 89 -20.08 12.31 -7.40
C THR A 89 -20.67 10.91 -7.56
N PRO A 90 -20.87 10.39 -8.79
CA PRO A 90 -21.41 9.05 -9.00
C PRO A 90 -20.63 7.96 -8.26
N GLY A 91 -21.35 6.98 -7.69
CA GLY A 91 -20.77 5.86 -6.94
C GLY A 91 -21.68 5.36 -5.81
N TYR A 92 -21.26 4.30 -5.12
CA TYR A 92 -21.98 3.79 -3.95
C TYR A 92 -21.80 4.71 -2.74
N TYR A 93 -22.86 4.94 -1.98
CA TYR A 93 -22.83 5.67 -0.71
C TYR A 93 -23.56 4.89 0.38
N VAL A 94 -23.07 5.00 1.61
CA VAL A 94 -23.75 4.53 2.82
C VAL A 94 -24.08 5.71 3.73
N TRP A 95 -25.31 5.75 4.24
CA TRP A 95 -25.70 6.73 5.24
C TRP A 95 -25.13 6.32 6.60
N ASN A 96 -24.33 7.18 7.26
CA ASN A 96 -23.78 6.86 8.58
C ASN A 96 -24.66 7.31 9.75
N GLY A 97 -25.83 7.89 9.47
CA GLY A 97 -26.71 8.53 10.45
C GLY A 97 -26.75 10.05 10.33
N ASN A 98 -25.69 10.66 9.78
CA ASN A 98 -25.53 12.11 9.68
C ASN A 98 -25.11 12.59 8.28
N VAL A 99 -24.28 11.82 7.58
CA VAL A 99 -23.78 12.12 6.24
C VAL A 99 -23.69 10.86 5.38
N TRP A 100 -23.79 11.03 4.06
CA TRP A 100 -23.46 10.02 3.08
C TRP A 100 -21.95 9.86 2.96
N THR A 101 -21.48 8.65 3.22
CA THR A 101 -20.07 8.27 3.03
C THR A 101 -19.94 7.51 1.72
N LYS A 102 -19.14 8.01 0.79
CA LYS A 102 -18.89 7.34 -0.49
C LYS A 102 -17.99 6.12 -0.28
N PHE A 103 -18.32 4.98 -0.90
CA PHE A 103 -17.37 3.88 -1.04
C PHE A 103 -16.26 4.29 -2.01
N SER A 104 -15.00 3.93 -1.71
CA SER A 104 -13.88 4.22 -2.62
C SER A 104 -14.14 3.57 -3.98
N THR A 105 -14.08 4.36 -5.05
CA THR A 105 -14.26 3.90 -6.44
C THR A 105 -12.93 3.73 -7.18
N SER A 106 -11.80 3.88 -6.49
CA SER A 106 -10.49 3.62 -7.08
C SER A 106 -10.42 2.15 -7.47
N ASN A 107 -10.03 1.84 -8.70
CA ASN A 107 -9.69 0.47 -9.06
C ASN A 107 -8.57 0.02 -8.12
N THR A 108 -8.86 -0.94 -7.25
CA THR A 108 -7.96 -1.40 -6.20
C THR A 108 -7.00 -2.48 -6.67
N SER A 109 -7.08 -2.90 -7.95
CA SER A 109 -6.08 -3.78 -8.60
C SER A 109 -4.86 -3.01 -9.14
N THR A 110 -4.55 -1.86 -8.57
CA THR A 110 -3.35 -1.11 -8.96
C THR A 110 -2.19 -1.61 -8.13
N ASP A 111 -1.13 -2.10 -8.78
CA ASP A 111 0.18 -2.19 -8.16
C ASP A 111 0.49 -0.79 -7.59
N VAL A 112 0.64 -0.72 -6.26
CA VAL A 112 1.06 0.51 -5.59
C VAL A 112 2.54 0.37 -5.33
N GLU A 113 3.32 1.37 -5.75
CA GLU A 113 4.72 1.47 -5.38
C GLU A 113 4.83 1.99 -3.95
N ASP A 114 5.65 1.35 -3.13
CA ASP A 114 5.95 1.72 -1.75
C ASP A 114 7.46 1.73 -1.51
N ASP A 115 7.90 2.55 -0.55
CA ASP A 115 9.30 2.72 -0.19
C ASP A 115 9.65 1.84 1.02
N LEU A 116 10.33 0.72 0.79
CA LEU A 116 10.88 -0.07 1.88
C LEU A 116 12.20 0.55 2.38
N ARG A 117 12.09 1.53 3.27
CA ARG A 117 13.23 2.23 3.88
C ARG A 117 14.01 1.32 4.83
N VAL A 118 15.33 1.35 4.72
CA VAL A 118 16.26 0.69 5.63
C VAL A 118 17.33 1.65 6.14
N THR A 119 17.66 1.52 7.42
CA THR A 119 18.76 2.28 8.03
C THR A 119 20.08 1.56 7.79
N ILE A 120 21.11 2.32 7.44
CA ILE A 120 22.46 1.79 7.30
C ILE A 120 23.17 1.95 8.65
N ASP A 121 23.36 0.85 9.38
CA ASP A 121 23.71 0.90 10.83
C ASP A 121 25.00 0.14 11.20
N LYS A 122 25.63 -0.58 10.26
CA LYS A 122 26.86 -1.36 10.53
C LYS A 122 27.96 -1.06 9.52
N GLY A 123 28.82 -0.08 9.84
CA GLY A 123 30.04 0.19 9.07
C GLY A 123 31.13 -0.84 9.35
N SER A 124 31.83 -1.30 8.31
CA SER A 124 33.07 -2.08 8.42
C SER A 124 34.14 -1.42 7.58
N ASN A 125 35.37 -1.26 8.11
CA ASN A 125 36.45 -0.50 7.47
C ASN A 125 35.98 0.87 6.94
N SER A 126 36.16 1.89 7.78
CA SER A 126 36.46 3.24 7.31
C SER A 126 35.28 4.18 6.96
N ALA A 127 34.01 3.78 6.84
CA ALA A 127 32.93 4.81 6.88
C ALA A 127 32.92 5.54 8.24
N GLN A 128 32.76 6.87 8.25
CA GLN A 128 32.89 7.68 9.49
C GLN A 128 31.65 8.56 9.73
N LEU A 129 31.22 8.66 10.99
CA LEU A 129 30.23 9.68 11.40
C LEU A 129 30.82 11.09 11.29
N GLY A 130 30.04 12.01 10.76
CA GLY A 130 30.39 13.42 10.73
C GLY A 130 29.21 14.32 10.44
N ASN A 131 29.42 15.61 10.61
CA ASN A 131 28.45 16.64 10.27
C ASN A 131 28.54 17.01 8.77
N LEU A 132 27.42 17.49 8.22
CA LEU A 132 27.38 18.17 6.92
C LEU A 132 28.35 19.36 6.93
N THR A 133 29.01 19.64 5.80
CA THR A 133 29.98 20.74 5.72
C THR A 133 29.30 22.07 6.01
N GLY A 134 29.83 22.82 6.99
CA GLY A 134 29.29 24.13 7.40
C GLY A 134 28.10 24.06 8.36
N ILE A 135 27.73 22.87 8.86
CA ILE A 135 26.64 22.66 9.81
C ILE A 135 27.19 21.94 11.04
N SER A 136 26.71 22.29 12.23
CA SER A 136 26.96 21.57 13.47
C SER A 136 25.70 20.85 13.95
N GLY A 137 25.82 19.64 14.49
CA GLY A 137 24.73 18.95 15.18
C GLY A 137 24.52 17.53 14.66
N PRO A 138 23.55 17.30 13.76
CA PRO A 138 23.22 15.95 13.29
C PRO A 138 24.37 15.35 12.48
N GLU A 139 24.68 14.09 12.77
CA GLU A 139 25.73 13.34 12.11
C GLU A 139 25.16 12.27 11.18
N ILE A 140 25.87 12.04 10.08
CA ILE A 140 25.60 10.95 9.13
C ILE A 140 26.90 10.23 8.78
N TRP A 141 26.78 9.05 8.19
CA TRP A 141 27.93 8.28 7.73
C TRP A 141 28.48 8.82 6.42
N PHE A 142 29.80 9.00 6.34
CA PHE A 142 30.50 9.40 5.12
C PHE A 142 31.36 8.26 4.57
N PHE A 143 31.25 8.04 3.26
CA PHE A 143 32.15 7.28 2.42
C PHE A 143 33.23 8.22 1.89
N ARG A 144 34.43 8.11 2.46
CA ARG A 144 35.54 9.03 2.32
C ARG A 144 36.35 8.78 1.06
N ASP A 145 36.82 9.88 0.49
CA ASP A 145 37.76 9.83 -0.62
C ASP A 145 39.17 9.39 -0.16
N ASN A 146 39.94 8.80 -1.08
CA ASN A 146 41.31 8.34 -0.84
C ASN A 146 41.45 7.35 0.34
N GLN A 147 40.43 6.54 0.61
CA GLN A 147 40.44 5.50 1.65
C GLN A 147 40.36 4.08 1.09
N GLY A 148 40.33 3.91 -0.23
CA GLY A 148 40.10 2.62 -0.87
C GLY A 148 38.63 2.21 -0.69
N ILE A 149 38.39 0.98 -0.24
CA ILE A 149 37.03 0.46 -0.05
C ILE A 149 36.50 0.89 1.32
N GLU A 150 35.38 1.61 1.30
CA GLU A 150 34.56 1.85 2.48
C GLU A 150 33.18 1.26 2.29
N ALA A 151 32.65 0.61 3.32
CA ALA A 151 31.44 -0.20 3.21
C ALA A 151 30.55 -0.09 4.45
N MET A 152 29.25 -0.26 4.21
CA MET A 152 28.26 -0.41 5.25
C MET A 152 27.31 -1.57 4.93
N SER A 153 26.93 -2.32 5.94
CA SER A 153 26.02 -3.46 5.83
C SER A 153 24.67 -3.19 6.47
N PHE A 154 23.64 -3.80 5.88
CA PHE A 154 22.27 -3.74 6.35
C PHE A 154 21.50 -4.99 5.89
N THR A 155 20.31 -5.18 6.44
CA THR A 155 19.42 -6.29 6.07
C THR A 155 18.05 -5.74 5.71
N VAL A 156 17.40 -6.39 4.75
CA VAL A 156 16.06 -6.02 4.27
C VAL A 156 15.17 -7.23 4.43
N GLN A 157 13.97 -7.06 4.97
CA GLN A 157 12.94 -8.10 4.97
C GLN A 157 11.75 -7.58 4.17
N LEU A 158 11.28 -8.36 3.20
CA LEU A 158 10.13 -7.97 2.38
C LEU A 158 8.84 -7.99 3.22
N PRO A 159 7.97 -6.96 3.12
CA PRO A 159 6.76 -6.90 3.93
C PRO A 159 5.69 -7.88 3.45
N HIS A 160 4.69 -8.14 4.29
CA HIS A 160 3.61 -9.10 4.01
C HIS A 160 2.61 -8.65 2.93
N ASN A 161 2.65 -7.38 2.54
CA ASN A 161 1.89 -6.85 1.42
C ASN A 161 2.73 -6.77 0.13
N TRP A 162 4.00 -7.18 0.12
CA TRP A 162 4.77 -7.19 -1.12
C TRP A 162 4.16 -8.16 -2.15
N LYS A 163 4.12 -7.74 -3.41
CA LYS A 163 3.73 -8.59 -4.53
C LYS A 163 4.84 -9.61 -4.80
N GLU A 164 4.69 -10.82 -4.26
CA GLU A 164 5.68 -11.90 -4.42
C GLU A 164 6.13 -12.07 -5.88
N GLY A 165 7.43 -12.26 -6.08
CA GLY A 165 8.00 -12.40 -7.42
C GLY A 165 8.30 -11.10 -8.17
N SER A 166 7.76 -9.95 -7.74
CA SER A 166 8.00 -8.67 -8.44
C SER A 166 9.45 -8.19 -8.35
N THR A 167 9.87 -7.34 -9.27
CA THR A 167 11.21 -6.71 -9.20
C THR A 167 11.22 -5.68 -8.09
N ILE A 168 12.33 -5.61 -7.33
CA ILE A 168 12.57 -4.57 -6.32
C ILE A 168 13.67 -3.63 -6.81
N TYR A 169 13.54 -2.33 -6.54
CA TYR A 169 14.45 -1.33 -7.09
C TYR A 169 15.19 -0.62 -5.95
N PRO A 170 16.46 -0.98 -5.67
CA PRO A 170 17.23 -0.36 -4.60
C PRO A 170 17.76 1.04 -4.99
N HIS A 171 17.70 1.97 -4.04
CA HIS A 171 18.26 3.31 -4.16
C HIS A 171 19.05 3.72 -2.90
N ILE A 172 20.03 4.60 -3.10
CA ILE A 172 20.70 5.30 -2.01
C ILE A 172 20.40 6.79 -2.05
N HIS A 173 20.04 7.34 -0.90
CA HIS A 173 19.96 8.77 -0.64
C HIS A 173 21.30 9.22 -0.06
N TRP A 174 21.96 10.18 -0.70
CA TRP A 174 23.29 10.63 -0.29
C TRP A 174 23.53 12.11 -0.60
N ILE A 175 24.61 12.66 -0.04
CA ILE A 175 25.02 14.07 -0.22
C ILE A 175 26.51 14.18 -0.58
N PRO A 176 26.87 15.02 -1.57
CA PRO A 176 28.26 15.35 -1.86
C PRO A 176 28.86 16.24 -0.77
N ARG A 177 30.07 15.93 -0.30
CA ARG A 177 30.84 16.79 0.64
C ARG A 177 31.63 17.91 -0.04
N ALA A 178 31.58 18.02 -1.37
CA ALA A 178 32.14 19.14 -2.12
C ALA A 178 31.33 19.42 -3.41
N SER A 179 31.37 20.68 -3.87
CA SER A 179 30.94 21.01 -5.24
C SER A 179 32.07 20.69 -6.20
N ALA A 180 31.98 19.59 -6.94
CA ALA A 180 33.04 19.14 -7.84
C ALA A 180 32.49 18.32 -9.02
N SER A 181 33.25 18.31 -10.11
CA SER A 181 33.06 17.36 -11.21
C SER A 181 33.67 16.00 -10.86
N GLY A 182 33.34 14.97 -11.62
CA GLY A 182 33.85 13.61 -11.44
C GLY A 182 32.73 12.59 -11.39
N ASN A 183 33.12 11.33 -11.31
CA ASN A 183 32.22 10.20 -11.25
C ASN A 183 32.27 9.60 -9.86
N MET A 184 31.11 9.24 -9.31
CA MET A 184 31.05 8.47 -8.08
C MET A 184 30.51 7.08 -8.37
N VAL A 185 31.15 6.05 -7.81
CA VAL A 185 30.81 4.66 -8.12
C VAL A 185 30.24 3.98 -6.88
N TRP A 186 28.93 3.73 -6.90
CA TRP A 186 28.24 2.94 -5.90
C TRP A 186 28.22 1.47 -6.27
N ASN A 187 28.41 0.62 -5.27
CA ASN A 187 28.32 -0.82 -5.42
C ASN A 187 27.40 -1.40 -4.35
N LEU A 188 26.45 -2.23 -4.76
CA LEU A 188 25.57 -2.95 -3.86
C LEU A 188 25.86 -4.45 -4.00
N ASP A 189 26.34 -5.04 -2.93
CA ASP A 189 26.37 -6.49 -2.78
C ASP A 189 25.10 -6.95 -2.08
N TYR A 190 24.51 -8.04 -2.56
CA TYR A 190 23.38 -8.64 -1.90
C TYR A 190 23.36 -10.17 -2.04
N THR A 191 22.71 -10.82 -1.08
CA THR A 191 22.29 -12.21 -1.16
C THR A 191 20.89 -12.34 -0.55
N TRP A 192 20.05 -13.23 -1.10
CA TRP A 192 18.63 -13.27 -0.79
C TRP A 192 18.12 -14.70 -0.53
N ALA A 193 17.49 -14.92 0.62
CA ALA A 193 16.85 -16.19 0.98
C ALA A 193 15.37 -16.03 1.34
N ASN A 194 14.56 -17.04 1.03
CA ASN A 194 13.21 -17.17 1.58
C ASN A 194 13.28 -17.61 3.05
N MET A 195 12.36 -17.15 3.88
CA MET A 195 12.26 -17.62 5.26
C MET A 195 11.97 -19.12 5.34
N THR A 196 12.46 -19.76 6.40
CA THR A 196 12.23 -21.18 6.78
C THR A 196 12.71 -22.27 5.83
N THR A 197 12.80 -22.03 4.52
CA THR A 197 13.13 -23.05 3.51
C THR A 197 14.25 -22.64 2.55
N GLY A 198 14.67 -21.36 2.56
CA GLY A 198 15.70 -20.84 1.67
C GLY A 198 17.10 -20.82 2.28
N THR A 199 18.11 -21.04 1.44
CA THR A 199 19.51 -20.75 1.75
C THR A 199 19.94 -19.48 1.00
N PHE A 200 20.78 -18.66 1.63
CA PHE A 200 21.36 -17.49 0.96
C PHE A 200 22.18 -17.94 -0.25
N SER A 201 21.92 -17.31 -1.40
CA SER A 201 22.64 -17.56 -2.64
C SER A 201 24.07 -17.01 -2.58
N ALA A 202 24.86 -17.31 -3.61
CA ALA A 202 26.09 -16.56 -3.86
C ALA A 202 25.79 -15.05 -3.92
N VAL A 203 26.73 -14.25 -3.40
CA VAL A 203 26.61 -12.79 -3.40
C VAL A 203 26.63 -12.28 -4.83
N THR A 204 25.70 -11.40 -5.15
CA THR A 204 25.69 -10.64 -6.40
C THR A 204 26.08 -9.20 -6.12
N THR A 205 26.96 -8.64 -6.95
CA THR A 205 27.35 -7.23 -6.91
C THR A 205 26.75 -6.49 -8.09
N THR A 206 26.09 -5.38 -7.84
CA THR A 206 25.71 -4.39 -8.85
C THR A 206 26.56 -3.14 -8.68
N THR A 207 26.92 -2.50 -9.80
CA THR A 207 27.77 -1.31 -9.82
C THR A 207 27.10 -0.23 -10.66
N VAL A 208 27.01 0.98 -10.12
CA VAL A 208 26.44 2.15 -10.81
C VAL A 208 27.42 3.31 -10.73
N THR A 209 27.62 3.98 -11.86
CA THR A 209 28.39 5.22 -11.94
C THR A 209 27.44 6.39 -12.02
N VAL A 210 27.56 7.32 -11.06
CA VAL A 210 26.81 8.58 -11.04
C VAL A 210 27.76 9.67 -11.51
N ASN A 211 27.40 10.34 -12.60
CA ASN A 211 28.22 11.41 -13.17
C ASN A 211 27.85 12.75 -12.52
N GLY A 212 28.86 13.49 -12.09
CA GLY A 212 28.72 14.90 -11.71
C GLY A 212 28.48 15.82 -12.91
N PRO A 213 28.47 17.14 -12.70
CA PRO A 213 28.93 17.83 -11.50
C PRO A 213 27.98 17.68 -10.31
N PHE A 214 28.58 17.69 -9.12
CA PHE A 214 27.88 17.63 -7.85
C PHE A 214 27.89 19.00 -7.15
N VAL A 215 26.89 19.23 -6.31
CA VAL A 215 26.77 20.43 -5.49
C VAL A 215 26.90 20.04 -4.02
N LEU A 216 27.72 20.79 -3.28
CA LEU A 216 27.90 20.57 -1.85
C LEU A 216 26.54 20.52 -1.12
N ASN A 217 26.37 19.51 -0.25
CA ASN A 217 25.19 19.29 0.59
C ASN A 217 23.87 19.06 -0.18
N SER A 218 23.87 18.88 -1.50
CA SER A 218 22.65 18.55 -2.24
C SER A 218 22.20 17.12 -1.96
N HIS A 219 20.91 16.91 -1.69
CA HIS A 219 20.35 15.56 -1.56
C HIS A 219 20.18 14.92 -2.94
N ILE A 220 20.89 13.82 -3.16
CA ILE A 220 20.90 13.04 -4.40
C ILE A 220 20.33 11.65 -4.11
N VAL A 221 19.51 11.16 -5.04
CA VAL A 221 19.06 9.76 -5.08
C VAL A 221 19.74 9.08 -6.26
N SER A 222 20.27 7.88 -6.04
CA SER A 222 20.94 7.11 -7.09
C SER A 222 20.45 5.67 -7.08
N ASP A 223 20.02 5.19 -8.26
CA ASP A 223 19.70 3.78 -8.46
C ASP A 223 20.95 2.93 -8.17
N LEU A 224 20.74 1.75 -7.60
CA LEU A 224 21.82 0.80 -7.31
C LEU A 224 21.85 -0.38 -8.28
N THR A 225 21.14 -0.28 -9.40
CA THR A 225 21.21 -1.22 -10.51
C THR A 225 21.43 -0.47 -11.83
N PRO A 226 22.25 -0.99 -12.77
CA PRO A 226 22.45 -0.35 -14.06
C PRO A 226 21.12 -0.10 -14.78
N SER A 227 20.94 1.12 -15.28
CA SER A 227 19.72 1.56 -15.98
C SER A 227 18.42 1.36 -15.18
N ASN A 228 18.51 1.37 -13.85
CA ASN A 228 17.38 1.10 -12.94
C ASN A 228 16.63 -0.20 -13.27
N SER A 229 17.38 -1.25 -13.63
CA SER A 229 16.82 -2.57 -14.01
C SER A 229 16.22 -3.35 -12.83
N GLY A 230 16.59 -2.99 -11.60
CA GLY A 230 16.13 -3.63 -10.37
C GLY A 230 16.72 -5.01 -10.12
N ILE A 231 16.34 -5.60 -8.99
CA ILE A 231 16.68 -6.95 -8.56
C ILE A 231 15.44 -7.81 -8.75
N SER A 232 15.54 -8.85 -9.59
CA SER A 232 14.42 -9.77 -9.83
C SER A 232 14.05 -10.51 -8.55
N GLY A 233 12.78 -10.41 -8.15
CA GLY A 233 12.21 -11.17 -7.04
C GLY A 233 11.71 -12.55 -7.44
N ALA A 234 11.96 -13.03 -8.66
CA ALA A 234 11.47 -14.32 -9.14
C ALA A 234 11.81 -15.47 -8.17
N GLY A 235 10.78 -16.21 -7.74
CA GLY A 235 10.91 -17.30 -6.76
C GLY A 235 11.13 -16.85 -5.30
N LYS A 236 10.98 -15.55 -5.01
CA LYS A 236 11.04 -14.99 -3.66
C LYS A 236 9.65 -14.71 -3.12
N ASN A 237 9.53 -14.87 -1.81
CA ASN A 237 8.28 -14.80 -1.07
C ASN A 237 8.23 -13.57 -0.15
N ILE A 238 7.06 -13.23 0.36
CA ILE A 238 6.94 -12.27 1.46
C ILE A 238 7.80 -12.72 2.64
N SER A 239 8.27 -11.76 3.44
CA SER A 239 9.20 -12.00 4.54
C SER A 239 10.54 -12.63 4.17
N SER A 240 10.83 -12.85 2.88
CA SER A 240 12.19 -13.19 2.44
C SER A 240 13.17 -12.06 2.81
N VAL A 241 14.43 -12.43 3.05
CA VAL A 241 15.44 -11.53 3.63
C VAL A 241 16.61 -11.38 2.69
N LEU A 242 17.01 -10.12 2.46
CA LEU A 242 18.29 -9.77 1.85
C LEU A 242 19.31 -9.40 2.93
N ILE A 243 20.54 -9.88 2.76
CA ILE A 243 21.72 -9.35 3.44
C ILE A 243 22.48 -8.53 2.41
N CYS A 244 22.75 -7.27 2.74
CA CYS A 244 23.29 -6.29 1.80
C CYS A 244 24.57 -5.62 2.34
N ARG A 245 25.42 -5.18 1.41
CA ARG A 245 26.55 -4.30 1.67
C ARG A 245 26.60 -3.23 0.58
N ILE A 246 26.45 -1.96 0.97
CA ILE A 246 26.69 -0.81 0.11
C ILE A 246 28.14 -0.36 0.30
N TRP A 247 28.86 -0.10 -0.79
CA TRP A 247 30.24 0.30 -0.72
C TRP A 247 30.69 1.20 -1.86
N ARG A 248 31.70 2.01 -1.56
CA ARG A 248 32.41 2.88 -2.49
C ARG A 248 33.88 2.47 -2.48
N ASN A 249 34.54 2.48 -3.63
CA ASN A 249 35.99 2.33 -3.72
C ASN A 249 36.62 3.55 -4.41
N SER A 250 37.07 4.51 -3.59
CA SER A 250 37.67 5.77 -4.05
C SER A 250 39.05 5.59 -4.69
N ALA A 251 39.65 4.40 -4.63
CA ALA A 251 40.93 4.11 -5.29
C ALA A 251 40.78 3.62 -6.74
N THR A 252 39.55 3.46 -7.26
CA THR A 252 39.33 2.97 -8.64
C THR A 252 39.39 4.10 -9.66
N ALA A 253 39.90 3.82 -10.86
CA ALA A 253 39.96 4.79 -11.95
C ALA A 253 38.58 5.31 -12.41
N ASN A 254 37.50 4.59 -12.09
CA ASN A 254 36.15 4.97 -12.45
C ASN A 254 35.49 5.89 -11.41
N ASP A 255 35.97 5.90 -10.16
CA ASP A 255 35.53 6.83 -9.12
C ASP A 255 36.50 8.02 -9.11
N THR A 256 36.09 9.09 -9.80
CA THR A 256 36.90 10.30 -10.00
C THR A 256 36.38 11.49 -9.21
N TYR A 257 35.37 11.29 -8.36
CA TYR A 257 34.87 12.31 -7.45
C TYR A 257 35.77 12.42 -6.22
N ALA A 258 36.71 13.36 -6.23
CA ALA A 258 37.74 13.53 -5.20
C ALA A 258 37.24 14.24 -3.92
N ALA A 259 36.15 13.75 -3.34
CA ALA A 259 35.61 14.20 -2.06
C ALA A 259 34.71 13.13 -1.43
N ASP A 260 34.38 13.28 -0.14
CA ASP A 260 33.52 12.33 0.57
C ASP A 260 32.06 12.41 0.08
N ALA A 261 31.32 11.34 0.36
CA ALA A 261 29.89 11.21 0.10
C ALA A 261 29.16 10.76 1.37
N GLY A 262 28.22 11.56 1.87
CA GLY A 262 27.44 11.24 3.05
C GLY A 262 26.21 10.40 2.70
N GLY A 263 26.09 9.18 3.24
CA GLY A 263 24.89 8.36 3.12
C GLY A 263 23.82 8.82 4.11
N ILE A 264 22.61 9.11 3.61
CA ILE A 264 21.44 9.48 4.43
C ILE A 264 20.64 8.24 4.77
N SER A 265 20.22 7.50 3.75
CA SER A 265 19.35 6.32 3.88
C SER A 265 19.41 5.46 2.63
N MET A 266 18.86 4.27 2.72
CA MET A 266 18.55 3.44 1.56
C MET A 266 17.08 3.04 1.59
N ASP A 267 16.51 2.84 0.42
CA ASP A 267 15.19 2.24 0.26
C ASP A 267 15.15 1.34 -0.96
N PHE A 268 14.05 0.61 -1.05
CA PHE A 268 13.72 -0.20 -2.20
C PHE A 268 12.31 0.20 -2.61
N HIS A 269 12.14 0.69 -3.84
CA HIS A 269 10.79 0.73 -4.41
C HIS A 269 10.33 -0.71 -4.65
N ILE A 270 9.17 -1.03 -4.11
CA ILE A 270 8.54 -2.34 -4.22
C ILE A 270 7.09 -2.18 -4.66
N SER A 271 6.61 -3.11 -5.47
CA SER A 271 5.18 -3.21 -5.74
C SER A 271 4.48 -3.97 -4.61
N ILE A 272 3.45 -3.36 -4.02
CA ILE A 272 2.64 -3.98 -2.97
C ILE A 272 1.23 -4.33 -3.48
N VAL A 273 0.66 -5.40 -2.92
CA VAL A 273 -0.74 -5.80 -3.09
C VAL A 273 -1.56 -5.11 -1.99
N ASN A 274 -2.65 -4.46 -2.37
CA ASN A 274 -3.59 -3.90 -1.40
C ASN A 274 -4.29 -5.03 -0.62
N GLN A 275 -4.28 -4.98 0.70
CA GLN A 275 -4.88 -6.00 1.56
C GLN A 275 -6.42 -5.92 1.62
N PHE A 276 -7.02 -4.86 1.07
CA PHE A 276 -8.47 -4.67 0.98
C PHE A 276 -9.05 -5.02 -0.40
N THR A 277 -8.26 -5.75 -1.19
CA THR A 277 -8.72 -6.43 -2.41
C THR A 277 -8.88 -7.90 -2.13
N GLU A 278 -10.12 -8.32 -1.86
CA GLU A 278 -10.56 -9.69 -2.17
C GLU A 278 -10.63 -9.92 -3.68
#